data_AF-A0A2V0QHV3-F1
#
_entry.id   AF-A0A2V0QHV3-F1
#
_cell.length_a   1.000
_cell.length_b   1.000
_cell.length_c   1.000
_cell.angle_alpha   90.00
_cell.angle_beta   90.00
_cell.angle_gamma   90.00
#
_symmetry.space_group_name_H-M   'P 1'
#
loop_
_entity.id
_entity.type
_entity.pdbx_description
1 polymer ?
#
loop_
_entity_poly.entity_id
_entity_poly.type
_entity_poly.pdbx_seq_one_letter_code
_entity_poly.pdbx_strand_id
1 'polypeptide(L)'
;MTAPVSIAGVDLPLDDQPARVLPARPEALRMKRCETALVVVDMQNAYASLGGYLDLAGFDVSSTGPVIANIKRACAAARAAGMPVIFFQNGWDPAYVEAGGPGSPNWHKSNALKTMRKRPELEGQLLAQSV
;
A
#
# COMPACT_ATOMS: atom_id res chain seq x y z
N MET A 1 -22.92 -20.77 22.15
CA MET A 1 -21.69 -19.95 22.22
C MET A 1 -20.60 -20.70 21.49
N THR A 2 -20.22 -20.24 20.30
CA THR A 2 -19.07 -20.79 19.55
C THR A 2 -17.80 -20.26 20.20
N ALA A 3 -16.90 -21.15 20.63
CA ALA A 3 -15.62 -20.75 21.21
C ALA A 3 -14.79 -19.96 20.19
N PRO A 4 -13.98 -18.97 20.62
CA PRO A 4 -13.07 -18.26 19.73
C PRO A 4 -12.12 -19.26 19.07
N VAL A 5 -12.02 -19.20 17.74
CA VAL A 5 -11.11 -20.02 16.97
C VAL A 5 -9.75 -19.34 16.99
N SER A 6 -8.76 -19.98 17.59
CA SER A 6 -7.36 -19.54 17.50
C SER A 6 -6.74 -20.13 16.23
N ILE A 7 -6.31 -19.26 15.31
CA ILE A 7 -5.53 -19.66 14.13
C ILE A 7 -4.15 -19.00 14.27
N ALA A 8 -3.11 -19.81 14.34
CA ALA A 8 -1.71 -19.36 14.46
C ALA A 8 -1.45 -18.37 15.62
N GLY A 9 -2.19 -18.49 16.73
CA GLY A 9 -2.00 -17.65 17.92
C GLY A 9 -2.66 -16.27 17.87
N VAL A 10 -3.47 -15.99 16.84
CA VAL A 10 -4.31 -14.79 16.77
C VAL A 10 -5.74 -15.14 17.17
N ASP A 11 -6.26 -14.49 18.20
CA ASP A 11 -7.66 -14.57 18.56
C ASP A 11 -8.49 -13.78 17.53
N LEU A 12 -9.24 -14.51 16.70
CA LEU A 12 -10.15 -13.88 15.77
C LEU A 12 -11.33 -13.28 16.53
N PRO A 13 -11.76 -12.04 16.23
CA PRO A 13 -12.92 -11.45 16.87
C PRO A 13 -14.13 -12.36 16.63
N LEU A 14 -14.81 -12.73 17.73
CA LEU A 14 -16.08 -13.43 17.66
C LEU A 14 -17.09 -12.52 16.96
N ASP A 15 -17.49 -12.93 15.75
CA ASP A 15 -18.55 -12.29 15.00
C ASP A 15 -19.55 -13.36 14.57
N ASP A 16 -20.79 -13.17 14.99
CA ASP A 16 -21.92 -14.04 14.64
C ASP A 16 -22.47 -13.73 13.23
N GLN A 17 -21.98 -12.67 12.57
CA GLN A 17 -22.33 -12.38 11.19
C GLN A 17 -21.81 -13.50 10.25
N PRO A 18 -22.66 -14.03 9.36
CA PRO A 18 -22.24 -15.06 8.42
C PRO A 18 -21.29 -14.48 7.38
N ALA A 19 -20.39 -15.34 6.90
CA ALA A 19 -19.50 -15.00 5.79
C ALA A 19 -20.29 -14.62 4.54
N ARG A 20 -19.69 -13.78 3.70
CA ARG A 20 -20.20 -13.43 2.38
C ARG A 20 -19.38 -14.12 1.30
N VAL A 21 -20.03 -14.48 0.19
CA VAL A 21 -19.36 -14.93 -1.02
C VAL A 21 -19.38 -13.79 -2.02
N LEU A 22 -18.20 -13.30 -2.40
CA LEU A 22 -18.04 -12.24 -3.39
C LEU A 22 -17.72 -12.87 -4.76
N PRO A 23 -18.34 -12.41 -5.85
CA PRO A 23 -17.95 -12.80 -7.19
C PRO A 23 -16.53 -12.26 -7.47
N ALA A 24 -15.59 -13.16 -7.71
CA ALA A 24 -14.19 -12.86 -8.00
C ALA A 24 -13.65 -13.82 -9.06
N ARG A 25 -12.41 -13.61 -9.49
CA ARG A 25 -11.69 -14.49 -10.41
C ARG A 25 -10.37 -14.95 -9.75
N PRO A 26 -9.90 -16.18 -10.04
CA PRO A 26 -10.53 -17.18 -10.92
C PRO A 26 -11.81 -17.80 -10.35
N GLU A 27 -12.01 -17.73 -9.04
CA GLU A 27 -13.17 -18.28 -8.33
C GLU A 27 -13.71 -17.29 -7.30
N ALA A 28 -14.91 -17.57 -6.78
CA ALA A 28 -15.57 -16.69 -5.82
C ALA A 28 -14.84 -16.68 -4.47
N LEU A 29 -14.74 -15.50 -3.85
CA LEU A 29 -14.06 -15.33 -2.57
C LEU A 29 -15.06 -15.38 -1.43
N ARG A 30 -14.91 -16.36 -0.54
CA ARG A 30 -15.67 -16.41 0.72
C ARG A 30 -14.92 -15.70 1.82
N MET A 31 -15.52 -14.67 2.42
CA MET A 31 -14.85 -13.86 3.45
C MET A 31 -15.77 -13.47 4.60
N LYS A 32 -15.21 -13.40 5.81
CA LYS A 32 -15.83 -12.79 6.99
C LYS A 32 -15.12 -11.48 7.31
N ARG A 33 -15.90 -10.46 7.65
CA ARG A 33 -15.36 -9.13 7.97
C ARG A 33 -14.40 -9.14 9.17
N CYS A 34 -14.64 -9.95 10.20
CA CYS A 34 -13.81 -10.01 11.40
C CYS A 34 -12.46 -10.72 11.17
N GLU A 35 -12.36 -11.48 10.08
CA GLU A 35 -11.17 -12.24 9.69
C GLU A 35 -10.44 -11.54 8.52
N THR A 36 -10.90 -10.36 8.10
CA THR A 36 -10.36 -9.67 6.91
C THR A 36 -10.03 -8.22 7.20
N ALA A 37 -8.94 -7.74 6.61
CA ALA A 37 -8.57 -6.33 6.57
C ALA A 37 -8.46 -5.83 5.12
N LEU A 38 -8.69 -4.54 4.90
CA LEU A 38 -8.34 -3.85 3.66
C LEU A 38 -6.94 -3.26 3.81
N VAL A 39 -6.03 -3.64 2.91
CA VAL A 39 -4.67 -3.06 2.85
C VAL A 39 -4.58 -2.13 1.65
N VAL A 40 -4.23 -0.87 1.88
CA VAL A 40 -3.98 0.13 0.86
C VAL A 40 -2.47 0.37 0.78
N VAL A 41 -1.88 -0.02 -0.35
CA VAL A 41 -0.42 0.00 -0.55
C VAL A 41 -0.02 1.22 -1.36
N ASP A 42 0.91 2.01 -0.83
CA ASP A 42 1.67 3.06 -1.52
C ASP A 42 0.82 4.11 -2.26
N MET A 43 -0.36 4.44 -1.72
CA MET A 43 -1.24 5.48 -2.25
C MET A 43 -0.83 6.89 -1.79
N GLN A 44 0.44 7.21 -2.01
CA GLN A 44 1.08 8.48 -1.66
C GLN A 44 1.30 9.35 -2.91
N ASN A 45 1.40 10.67 -2.73
CA ASN A 45 1.56 11.64 -3.82
C ASN A 45 2.79 11.35 -4.70
N ALA A 46 3.85 10.78 -4.12
CA ALA A 46 5.04 10.35 -4.85
C ALA A 46 4.70 9.40 -6.03
N TYR A 47 3.70 8.52 -5.88
CA TYR A 47 3.27 7.63 -6.96
C TYR A 47 2.07 8.16 -7.74
N ALA A 48 1.20 8.94 -7.12
CA ALA A 48 -0.13 9.21 -7.66
C ALA A 48 -0.33 10.63 -8.25
N SER A 49 0.59 11.56 -8.02
CA SER A 49 0.42 12.99 -8.39
C SER A 49 1.37 13.45 -9.49
N LEU A 50 0.94 14.44 -10.27
CA LEU A 50 1.85 15.25 -11.11
C LEU A 50 2.89 15.95 -10.23
N GLY A 51 4.13 15.99 -10.70
CA GLY A 51 5.29 16.43 -9.92
C GLY A 51 5.73 15.44 -8.83
N GLY A 52 5.06 14.30 -8.70
CA GLY A 52 5.47 13.20 -7.83
C GLY A 52 6.65 12.42 -8.41
N TYR A 53 7.20 11.51 -7.63
CA TYR A 53 8.30 10.63 -8.03
C TYR A 53 8.08 9.93 -9.38
N LEU A 54 6.94 9.27 -9.61
CA LEU A 54 6.72 8.54 -10.87
C LEU A 54 6.70 9.48 -12.08
N ASP A 55 6.05 10.63 -11.95
CA ASP A 55 6.01 11.65 -13.00
C ASP A 55 7.42 12.21 -13.28
N LEU A 56 8.17 12.57 -12.24
CA LEU A 56 9.56 13.04 -12.35
C LEU A 56 10.52 12.00 -12.94
N ALA A 57 10.22 10.72 -12.74
CA ALA A 57 10.95 9.60 -13.32
C ALA A 57 10.50 9.24 -14.76
N GLY A 58 9.50 9.93 -15.30
CA GLY A 58 9.01 9.79 -16.67
C GLY A 58 7.94 8.72 -16.87
N PHE A 59 7.27 8.27 -15.81
CA PHE A 59 6.13 7.36 -15.91
C PHE A 59 4.83 8.15 -16.10
N ASP A 60 3.89 7.57 -16.86
CA ASP A 60 2.56 8.17 -17.03
C ASP A 60 1.69 7.96 -15.77
N VAL A 61 1.31 9.07 -15.13
CA VAL A 61 0.44 9.10 -13.96
C VAL A 61 -0.99 9.59 -14.28
N SER A 62 -1.34 9.81 -15.55
CA SER A 62 -2.65 10.35 -15.95
C SER A 62 -3.83 9.46 -15.56
N SER A 63 -3.59 8.16 -15.37
CA SER A 63 -4.60 7.15 -15.03
C SER A 63 -4.80 6.93 -13.52
N THR A 64 -4.14 7.70 -12.65
CA THR A 64 -4.22 7.50 -11.18
C THR A 64 -5.55 7.97 -10.58
N GLY A 65 -6.20 8.98 -11.17
CA GLY A 65 -7.46 9.54 -10.66
C GLY A 65 -8.57 8.50 -10.43
N PRO A 66 -8.93 7.68 -11.44
CA PRO A 66 -9.90 6.60 -11.27
C PRO A 66 -9.51 5.56 -10.20
N VAL A 67 -8.21 5.27 -10.04
CA VAL A 67 -7.71 4.34 -9.01
C VAL A 67 -7.93 4.93 -7.61
N ILE A 68 -7.61 6.21 -7.40
CA ILE A 68 -7.84 6.92 -6.14
C ILE A 68 -9.34 6.89 -5.78
N ALA A 69 -10.21 7.15 -6.75
CA ALA A 69 -11.65 7.08 -6.54
C ALA A 69 -12.12 5.68 -6.11
N ASN A 70 -11.59 4.63 -6.74
CA ASN A 70 -11.90 3.24 -6.39
C ASN A 70 -11.43 2.87 -4.98
N ILE A 71 -10.21 3.27 -4.61
CA ILE A 71 -9.65 3.07 -3.28
C ILE A 71 -10.51 3.79 -2.23
N LYS A 72 -10.92 5.03 -2.49
CA LYS A 72 -11.82 5.77 -1.59
C LYS A 72 -13.14 5.02 -1.37
N ARG A 73 -13.73 4.45 -2.41
CA ARG A 73 -14.95 3.61 -2.31
C ARG A 73 -14.70 2.35 -1.48
N ALA A 74 -13.59 1.65 -1.71
CA ALA A 74 -13.22 0.46 -0.96
C ALA A 74 -12.99 0.77 0.54
N CYS A 75 -12.27 1.86 0.84
CA CYS A 75 -12.05 2.32 2.22
C CYS A 75 -13.36 2.66 2.92
N ALA A 76 -14.28 3.34 2.25
CA ALA A 76 -15.59 3.67 2.81
C ALA A 76 -16.39 2.39 3.12
N ALA A 77 -16.43 1.43 2.19
CA ALA A 77 -17.12 0.15 2.39
C ALA A 77 -16.51 -0.68 3.53
N ALA A 78 -15.19 -0.79 3.58
CA ALA A 78 -14.48 -1.52 4.64
C ALA A 78 -14.73 -0.90 6.02
N ARG A 79 -14.65 0.43 6.14
CA ARG A 79 -14.96 1.15 7.39
C ARG A 79 -16.42 0.98 7.81
N ALA A 80 -17.37 1.07 6.87
CA ALA A 80 -18.78 0.83 7.17
C ALA A 80 -19.06 -0.61 7.63
N ALA A 81 -18.29 -1.58 7.13
CA ALA A 81 -18.32 -2.96 7.60
C ALA A 81 -17.54 -3.18 8.92
N GLY A 82 -16.86 -2.17 9.47
CA GLY A 82 -16.03 -2.33 10.66
C GLY A 82 -14.81 -3.23 10.43
N MET A 83 -14.33 -3.32 9.19
CA MET A 83 -13.07 -4.00 8.85
C MET A 83 -11.88 -3.07 9.13
N PRO A 84 -10.74 -3.58 9.62
CA PRO A 84 -9.51 -2.82 9.69
C PRO A 84 -9.10 -2.30 8.29
N VAL A 85 -8.67 -1.04 8.23
CA VAL A 85 -8.08 -0.45 7.01
C VAL A 85 -6.65 -0.03 7.34
N ILE A 86 -5.68 -0.70 6.70
CA ILE A 86 -4.25 -0.54 6.96
C ILE A 86 -3.63 0.16 5.76
N PHE A 87 -2.84 1.21 6.01
CA PHE A 87 -2.13 1.95 4.98
C PHE A 87 -0.64 1.66 5.08
N PHE A 88 -0.02 1.35 3.94
CA PHE A 88 1.42 1.27 3.80
C PHE A 88 1.93 2.49 3.05
N GLN A 89 3.07 3.01 3.49
CA GLN A 89 3.79 4.07 2.83
C GLN A 89 5.25 3.62 2.67
N ASN A 90 5.67 3.41 1.43
CA ASN A 90 7.07 3.25 1.10
C ASN A 90 7.85 4.56 1.26
N GLY A 91 9.08 4.45 1.75
CA GLY A 91 10.02 5.56 1.88
C GLY A 91 11.20 5.18 2.77
N TRP A 92 12.30 5.91 2.63
CA TRP A 92 13.52 5.75 3.45
C TRP A 92 13.75 6.97 4.32
N ASP A 93 14.64 6.83 5.31
CA ASP A 93 15.17 7.96 6.06
C ASP A 93 15.71 9.07 5.12
N PRO A 94 15.70 10.35 5.53
CA PRO A 94 16.14 11.46 4.70
C PRO A 94 17.59 11.37 4.20
N ALA A 95 18.44 10.62 4.89
CA ALA A 95 19.84 10.40 4.51
C ALA A 95 20.03 9.11 3.68
N TYR A 96 18.94 8.40 3.35
CA TYR A 96 18.91 7.14 2.60
C TYR A 96 19.81 6.03 3.15
N VAL A 97 20.08 6.05 4.45
CA VAL A 97 20.86 5.01 5.14
C VAL A 97 20.13 3.66 5.02
N GLU A 98 18.82 3.65 5.21
CA GLU A 98 17.94 2.48 5.07
C GLU A 98 17.84 1.99 3.63
N ALA A 99 18.07 2.88 2.66
CA ALA A 99 18.06 2.50 1.24
C ALA A 99 19.28 1.63 0.88
N GLY A 100 20.39 1.79 1.61
CA GLY A 100 21.63 1.05 1.45
C GLY A 100 22.51 1.55 0.30
N GLY A 101 23.81 1.30 0.41
CA GLY A 101 24.83 1.72 -0.58
C GLY A 101 25.04 0.73 -1.74
N PRO A 102 26.16 0.83 -2.49
CA PRO A 102 26.43 0.03 -3.69
C PRO A 102 26.36 -1.49 -3.55
N GLY A 103 26.47 -2.03 -2.32
CA GLY A 103 26.29 -3.45 -2.02
C GLY A 103 24.82 -3.90 -1.86
N SER A 104 23.87 -2.96 -1.78
CA SER A 104 22.43 -3.25 -1.60
C SER A 104 21.77 -3.56 -2.94
N PRO A 105 20.88 -4.58 -3.04
CA PRO A 105 20.04 -4.77 -4.21
C PRO A 105 19.20 -3.53 -4.53
N ASN A 106 18.81 -2.78 -3.51
CA ASN A 106 18.00 -1.57 -3.65
C ASN A 106 18.76 -0.48 -4.43
N TRP A 107 20.07 -0.33 -4.20
CA TRP A 107 20.91 0.57 -4.99
C TRP A 107 20.80 0.30 -6.49
N HIS A 108 20.81 -0.98 -6.89
CA HIS A 108 20.78 -1.38 -8.30
C HIS A 108 19.37 -1.39 -8.91
N LYS A 109 18.35 -1.71 -8.11
CA LYS A 109 16.98 -1.98 -8.60
C LYS A 109 16.00 -0.83 -8.40
N SER A 110 16.20 0.01 -7.37
CA SER A 110 15.29 1.11 -7.08
C SER A 110 15.28 2.11 -8.23
N ASN A 111 14.11 2.30 -8.83
CA ASN A 111 13.93 3.31 -9.86
C ASN A 111 14.13 4.72 -9.28
N ALA A 112 13.79 4.98 -8.01
CA ALA A 112 14.03 6.27 -7.36
C ALA A 112 15.52 6.58 -7.21
N LEU A 113 16.30 5.64 -6.66
CA LEU A 113 17.75 5.81 -6.52
C LEU A 113 18.44 5.91 -7.89
N LYS A 114 18.01 5.14 -8.88
CA LYS A 114 18.51 5.25 -10.26
C LYS A 114 18.20 6.61 -10.87
N THR A 115 17.02 7.16 -10.62
CA THR A 115 16.65 8.50 -11.10
C THR A 115 17.52 9.57 -10.43
N MET A 116 17.68 9.56 -9.11
CA MET A 116 18.54 10.54 -8.41
C MET A 116 20.01 10.44 -8.84
N ARG A 117 20.54 9.25 -9.11
CA ARG A 117 21.90 9.12 -9.65
C ARG A 117 22.06 9.69 -11.06
N LYS A 118 21.02 9.64 -11.89
CA LYS A 118 21.01 10.28 -13.22
C LYS A 118 20.75 11.79 -13.13
N ARG A 119 20.06 12.22 -12.08
CA ARG A 119 19.58 13.57 -11.82
C ARG A 119 19.87 13.97 -10.37
N PRO A 120 21.14 14.27 -10.03
CA PRO A 120 21.57 14.52 -8.65
C PRO A 120 20.85 15.69 -7.98
N GLU A 121 20.25 16.59 -8.75
CA GLU A 121 19.43 17.69 -8.22
C GLU A 121 18.15 17.22 -7.50
N LEU A 122 17.74 15.96 -7.69
CA LEU A 122 16.59 15.34 -7.03
C LEU A 122 16.95 14.59 -5.74
N GLU A 123 18.22 14.58 -5.33
CA GLU A 123 18.66 13.94 -4.10
C GLU A 123 17.88 14.48 -2.89
N GLY A 124 17.40 13.59 -2.02
CA GLY A 124 16.63 13.94 -0.82
C GLY A 124 15.15 14.23 -1.07
N GLN A 125 14.69 14.19 -2.34
CA GLN A 125 13.32 14.53 -2.69
C GLN A 125 12.44 13.30 -2.95
N LEU A 126 13.02 12.24 -3.54
CA LEU A 126 12.25 11.07 -3.97
C LEU A 126 12.17 10.03 -2.86
N LEU A 127 10.96 9.71 -2.41
CA LEU A 127 10.67 8.68 -1.40
C LEU A 127 11.45 8.86 -0.08
N ALA A 128 11.84 10.09 0.23
CA ALA A 128 12.31 10.44 1.57
C ALA A 128 11.10 10.57 2.49
N GLN A 129 11.13 9.90 3.63
CA GLN A 129 10.14 10.08 4.68
C GLN A 129 10.17 11.53 5.13
N SER A 130 9.01 12.17 5.17
CA SER A 130 8.87 13.49 5.78
C SER A 130 9.00 13.33 7.30
N VAL A 131 9.88 14.12 7.91
CA VAL A 131 9.96 14.29 9.37
C VAL A 131 8.71 14.94 9.94
#